data_AF-A0A7Y3Y054-F1
#
_entry.id   AF-A0A7Y3Y054-F1
#
_cell.length_a   1.000
_cell.length_b   1.000
_cell.length_c   1.000
_cell.angle_alpha   90.00
_cell.angle_beta   90.00
_cell.angle_gamma   90.00
#
_symmetry.space_group_name_H-M   'P 1'
#
loop_
_entity.id
_entity.type
_entity.pdbx_description
1 polymer ?
#
loop_
_entity_poly.entity_id
_entity_poly.type
_entity_poly.pdbx_seq_one_letter_code
_entity_poly.pdbx_strand_id
1 'polypeptide(L)' 'MSKVRFRRTFTEKERVSFVKEVLECGSNILVAKKYDINQVQLSTWVNNYRRYSQTLTPKEPKDEKTIPNYKK' A
#
# COMPACT_ATOMS: atom_id res chain seq x y z
N MET A 1 -2.73 -34.22 -4.74
CA MET A 1 -3.51 -33.07 -5.22
C MET A 1 -2.77 -31.78 -4.87
N SER A 2 -2.40 -30.97 -5.85
CA SER A 2 -1.81 -29.65 -5.59
C SER A 2 -2.87 -28.72 -4.99
N LYS A 3 -2.59 -28.11 -3.83
CA LYS A 3 -3.46 -27.09 -3.24
C LYS A 3 -3.40 -25.83 -4.11
N VAL A 4 -4.38 -25.62 -4.97
CA VAL A 4 -4.55 -24.34 -5.68
C VAL A 4 -4.97 -23.29 -4.66
N ARG A 5 -4.04 -22.42 -4.26
CA ARG A 5 -4.34 -21.30 -3.37
C ARG A 5 -4.99 -20.20 -4.21
N PHE A 6 -6.29 -19.97 -4.01
CA PHE A 6 -6.97 -18.81 -4.59
C PHE A 6 -6.32 -17.54 -4.03
N ARG A 7 -5.64 -16.78 -4.89
CA ARG A 7 -5.11 -15.45 -4.55
C ARG A 7 -6.03 -14.42 -5.18
N ARG A 8 -6.72 -13.66 -4.34
CA ARG A 8 -7.50 -12.51 -4.79
C ARG A 8 -6.52 -11.44 -5.27
N THR A 9 -6.54 -11.13 -6.56
CA THR A 9 -5.68 -10.11 -7.17
C THR A 9 -6.47 -8.83 -7.37
N PHE A 10 -6.02 -7.74 -6.74
CA PHE A 10 -6.59 -6.41 -6.96
C PHE A 10 -5.78 -5.67 -8.03
N THR A 11 -6.47 -4.99 -8.93
CA THR A 11 -5.88 -4.04 -9.88
C THR A 11 -5.41 -2.77 -9.15
N GLU A 12 -4.53 -1.99 -9.76
CA GLU A 12 -4.06 -0.74 -9.15
C GLU A 12 -5.19 0.27 -8.93
N LYS A 13 -6.14 0.37 -9.87
CA LYS A 13 -7.31 1.25 -9.76
C LYS A 13 -8.14 0.93 -8.52
N GLU A 14 -8.41 -0.35 -8.26
CA GLU A 14 -9.15 -0.79 -7.09
C GLU A 14 -8.41 -0.46 -5.78
N ARG A 15 -7.09 -0.69 -5.74
CA ARG A 15 -6.28 -0.35 -4.56
C ARG A 15 -6.32 1.14 -4.27
N VAL A 16 -6.22 1.97 -5.30
CA VAL A 16 -6.29 3.45 -5.16
C VAL A 16 -7.67 3.88 -4.65
N SER A 17 -8.76 3.26 -5.11
CA SER A 17 -10.09 3.57 -4.55
C SER A 17 -10.20 3.22 -3.07
N PHE A 18 -9.67 2.07 -2.63
CA PHE A 18 -9.69 1.70 -1.21
C PHE A 18 -8.87 2.67 -0.36
N VAL A 19 -7.71 3.09 -0.85
CA VAL A 19 -6.86 4.06 -0.14
C VAL A 19 -7.56 5.42 -0.05
N LYS A 20 -8.22 5.89 -1.11
CA LYS A 20 -8.97 7.15 -1.07
C LYS A 20 -10.12 7.09 -0.05
N GLU A 21 -10.88 6.00 -0.05
CA GLU A 21 -11.97 5.82 0.92
C GLU A 21 -11.45 5.76 2.36
N VAL A 22 -10.29 5.15 2.59
CA VAL A 22 -9.61 5.19 3.90
C VAL A 22 -9.24 6.61 4.29
N LEU A 23 -8.71 7.42 3.37
CA LEU A 23 -8.30 8.79 3.66
C LEU A 23 -9.52 9.69 3.95
N GLU A 24 -10.66 9.42 3.33
CA GLU A 24 -11.93 10.13 3.58
C GLU A 24 -12.59 9.69 4.90
N CYS A 25 -12.65 8.38 5.16
CA CYS A 25 -13.30 7.81 6.35
C CYS A 25 -12.43 7.93 7.61
N GLY A 26 -11.10 7.96 7.46
CA GLY A 26 -10.13 8.01 8.56
C GLY A 26 -9.87 6.68 9.27
N SER A 27 -10.53 5.58 8.85
CA SER A 27 -10.40 4.27 9.50
C SER A 27 -10.07 3.13 8.53
N ASN A 28 -8.90 2.51 8.72
CA ASN A 28 -8.48 1.33 7.97
C ASN A 28 -9.37 0.11 8.22
N ILE A 29 -9.91 -0.04 9.43
CA ILE A 29 -10.64 -1.26 9.85
C ILE A 29 -11.98 -1.36 9.12
N LEU A 30 -12.70 -0.24 9.01
CA LEU A 30 -14.01 -0.20 8.38
C LEU A 30 -13.93 -0.55 6.90
N VAL A 31 -12.99 0.07 6.18
CA VAL A 31 -12.75 -0.20 4.76
C VAL A 31 -12.24 -1.62 4.54
N ALA A 32 -11.33 -2.10 5.39
CA ALA A 32 -10.83 -3.48 5.31
C ALA A 32 -11.97 -4.51 5.46
N LYS A 33 -12.90 -4.32 6.41
CA LYS A 33 -14.07 -5.19 6.58
C LYS A 33 -15.05 -5.10 5.41
N LYS A 34 -15.29 -3.90 4.88
CA LYS A 34 -16.20 -3.67 3.75
C LYS A 34 -15.78 -4.44 2.50
N TYR A 35 -14.48 -4.48 2.21
CA TYR A 35 -13.93 -5.11 1.02
C TYR A 35 -13.31 -6.50 1.25
N ASP A 36 -13.42 -7.03 2.48
CA ASP A 36 -12.80 -8.30 2.88
C ASP A 36 -11.29 -8.35 2.55
N ILE A 37 -10.60 -7.26 2.90
CA ILE A 37 -9.16 -7.07 2.68
C ILE A 37 -8.45 -7.20 4.02
N ASN A 38 -7.25 -7.77 4.00
CA ASN A 38 -6.40 -7.76 5.18
C ASN A 38 -6.02 -6.32 5.56
N GLN A 39 -6.32 -5.92 6.79
CA GLN A 39 -6.03 -4.59 7.33
C GLN A 39 -4.55 -4.19 7.18
N VAL A 40 -3.62 -5.14 7.34
CA VAL A 40 -2.17 -4.90 7.21
C VAL A 40 -1.78 -4.60 5.76
N GLN A 41 -2.44 -5.25 4.81
CA GLN A 41 -2.23 -4.99 3.39
C GLN A 41 -2.73 -3.59 3.02
N LEU A 42 -3.90 -3.20 3.52
CA LEU A 42 -4.47 -1.88 3.30
C LEU A 42 -3.62 -0.78 3.93
N SER A 43 -3.12 -0.96 5.16
CA SER A 43 -2.23 0.02 5.79
C SER A 43 -0.93 0.23 5.01
N THR A 44 -0.38 -0.84 4.44
CA THR A 44 0.79 -0.78 3.56
C THR A 44 0.50 0.06 2.31
N TRP A 45 -0.63 -0.16 1.66
CA TRP A 45 -1.03 0.65 0.49
C TRP A 45 -1.23 2.13 0.82
N VAL A 46 -1.85 2.43 1.96
CA VAL A 46 -2.06 3.82 2.41
C VAL A 46 -0.72 4.51 2.66
N ASN A 47 0.21 3.82 3.33
CA ASN A 47 1.55 4.35 3.59
C ASN A 47 2.34 4.59 2.30
N ASN A 48 2.32 3.63 1.37
CA ASN A 48 2.97 3.78 0.08
C ASN A 48 2.35 4.92 -0.72
N TYR A 49 1.02 5.05 -0.70
CA TYR A 49 0.32 6.09 -1.42
C TYR A 49 0.70 7.49 -0.90
N ARG A 50 0.87 7.65 0.42
CA ARG A 50 1.34 8.91 1.01
C ARG A 50 2.78 9.26 0.63
N ARG A 51 3.66 8.26 0.48
CA ARG A 51 5.09 8.46 0.19
C ARG A 51 5.40 8.60 -1.29
N TYR A 52 4.71 7.84 -2.12
CA TYR A 52 5.07 7.64 -3.53
C TYR A 52 3.93 7.95 -4.50
N SER A 53 2.75 8.33 -4.01
CA SER A 53 1.51 8.46 -4.78
C SER A 53 1.13 7.17 -5.53
N GLN A 54 1.61 6.03 -5.04
CA GLN A 54 1.43 4.69 -5.63
C GLN A 54 1.10 3.70 -4.53
N THR A 55 0.29 2.68 -4.84
CA THR A 55 -0.13 1.68 -3.83
C THR A 55 0.93 0.60 -3.58
N LEU A 56 1.73 0.29 -4.61
CA LEU A 56 2.87 -0.60 -4.51
C LEU A 56 4.13 0.18 -4.15
N THR A 57 5.06 -0.49 -3.47
CA THR A 57 6.40 0.04 -3.27
C THR A 57 7.07 0.19 -4.63
N PRO A 58 7.58 1.39 -4.98
CA PRO A 58 8.42 1.55 -6.15
C PRO A 58 9.59 0.55 -6.09
N LYS A 59 9.89 -0.09 -7.21
CA LYS A 59 11.01 -1.06 -7.29
C LYS A 59 12.38 -0.37 -7.16
N GLU A 60 12.39 0.94 -7.38
CA GLU A 60 13.57 1.80 -7.25
C GLU A 60 13.30 2.86 -6.17
N PRO A 61 14.25 3.09 -5.24
CA PRO A 61 14.12 4.16 -4.28
C PRO A 61 14.04 5.50 -5.01
N LYS A 62 12.95 6.26 -4.81
CA LYS A 62 12.91 7.66 -5.21
C LYS A 62 13.81 8.46 -4.26
N ASP A 63 14.84 9.03 -4.85
CA ASP A 63 15.84 9.96 -4.31
C ASP A 63 17.08 9.34 -3.64
N GLU A 64 18.15 9.29 -4.42
CA GLU A 64 19.56 9.20 -4.03
C GLU A 64 20.01 10.46 -3.27
N LYS A 65 19.41 10.76 -2.12
CA LYS A 65 20.04 11.72 -1.20
C LYS A 65 21.17 11.00 -0.49
N THR A 66 22.33 10.93 -1.14
CA THR A 66 23.59 10.51 -0.53
C THR A 66 23.82 11.37 0.71
N ILE A 67 23.66 10.77 1.89
CA ILE A 67 23.91 11.45 3.16
C ILE A 67 25.41 11.81 3.17
N PRO A 68 25.78 13.11 3.22
CA PRO A 68 27.19 13.48 3.23
C PRO A 68 27.88 12.88 4.45
N ASN A 69 29.07 12.31 4.27
CA ASN A 69 29.86 11.82 5.39
C ASN A 69 30.50 13.01 6.12
N TYR A 70 29.92 13.40 7.24
CA TYR A 70 30.39 14.52 8.07
C TYR A 70 31.56 14.16 9.00
N LYS A 71 32.06 12.92 8.98
CA LYS A 71 33.29 12.52 9.70
C LYS A 71 34.49 12.70 8.79
N LYS A 72 35.03 13.92 8.74
CA LYS A 72 36.36 14.21 8.20
C LYS A 72 37.16 14.97 9.24
#